data_AF-A0AA41SVY5-F1
#
_entry.id   AF-A0AA41SVY5-F1
#
_cell.length_a   1.000
_cell.length_b   1.000
_cell.length_c   1.000
_cell.angle_alpha   90.00
_cell.angle_beta   90.00
_cell.angle_gamma   90.00
#
_symmetry.space_group_name_H-M   'P 1'
#
loop_
_entity.id
_entity.type
_entity.pdbx_description
1 polymer ?
#
loop_
_entity_poly.entity_id
_entity_poly.type
_entity_poly.pdbx_seq_one_letter_code
_entity_poly.pdbx_strand_id
1 'polypeptide(L)'
;MPEQQLLKPTEWSYYDYFWADKKDPQGNGTEESSLGEAWAQVKLADEAEVHLKFSAKLHSEVEKSLMNFCENFKKDRKKCDHHIADLRKQLASRYASVEKS
;
A
#
# COMPACT_ATOMS: atom_id res chain seq x y z
N MET A 1 -15.85 -28.20 15.36
CA MET A 1 -15.21 -26.92 15.71
C MET A 1 -16.16 -26.19 16.64
N PRO A 2 -15.74 -25.77 17.84
CA PRO A 2 -16.57 -24.86 18.63
C PRO A 2 -16.77 -23.57 17.84
N GLU A 3 -18.00 -23.03 17.81
CA GLU A 3 -18.26 -21.74 17.18
C GLU A 3 -17.57 -20.64 17.98
N GLN A 4 -16.62 -19.95 17.36
CA GLN A 4 -16.07 -18.69 17.88
C GLN A 4 -16.84 -17.54 17.25
N GLN A 5 -17.45 -16.69 18.09
CA GLN A 5 -18.08 -15.45 17.62
C GLN A 5 -17.00 -14.48 17.12
N LEU A 6 -17.26 -13.82 16.00
CA LEU A 6 -16.39 -12.77 15.46
C LEU A 6 -16.30 -11.61 16.45
N LEU A 7 -15.12 -11.01 16.56
CA LEU A 7 -14.90 -9.86 17.44
C LEU A 7 -15.75 -8.67 16.99
N LYS A 8 -15.90 -8.52 15.67
CA LYS A 8 -16.78 -7.54 15.05
C LYS A 8 -17.74 -8.21 14.05
N PRO A 9 -18.91 -8.70 14.51
CA PRO A 9 -19.81 -9.54 13.70
C PRO A 9 -20.36 -8.91 12.43
N THR A 10 -20.41 -7.57 12.37
CA THR A 10 -20.99 -6.82 11.26
C THR A 10 -19.94 -6.18 10.35
N GLU A 11 -18.65 -6.33 10.66
CA GLU A 11 -17.55 -5.68 9.94
C GLU A 11 -16.57 -6.71 9.35
N TRP A 12 -16.07 -6.41 8.15
CA TRP A 12 -14.93 -7.13 7.58
C TRP A 12 -13.63 -6.60 8.18
N SER A 13 -13.45 -6.89 9.46
CA SER A 13 -12.37 -6.37 10.28
C SER A 13 -11.06 -7.10 10.03
N TYR A 14 -9.96 -6.36 9.91
CA TYR A 14 -8.62 -6.93 9.81
C TYR A 14 -8.33 -7.93 10.96
N TYR A 15 -8.88 -7.68 12.15
CA TYR A 15 -8.69 -8.51 13.34
C TYR A 15 -9.42 -9.85 13.31
N ASP A 16 -10.36 -10.04 12.39
CA ASP A 16 -11.20 -11.25 12.35
C ASP A 16 -10.74 -12.23 11.27
N TYR A 17 -10.19 -11.72 10.15
CA TYR A 17 -9.97 -12.52 8.95
C TYR A 17 -8.49 -12.79 8.59
N PHE A 18 -7.52 -12.12 9.23
CA PHE A 18 -6.10 -12.20 8.85
C PHE A 18 -5.22 -13.03 9.82
N TRP A 19 -5.77 -14.11 10.37
CA TRP A 19 -5.03 -15.01 11.27
C TRP A 19 -4.24 -16.11 10.55
N ALA A 20 -4.72 -16.56 9.40
CA ALA A 20 -4.07 -17.60 8.60
C ALA A 20 -3.18 -17.00 7.50
N ASP A 21 -2.03 -17.63 7.24
CA ASP A 21 -1.09 -17.15 6.23
C ASP A 21 -1.64 -17.35 4.81
N LYS A 22 -1.52 -16.32 3.97
CA LYS A 22 -1.93 -16.35 2.57
C LYS A 22 -0.82 -16.97 1.70
N LYS A 23 -1.19 -17.83 0.76
CA LYS A 23 -0.28 -18.32 -0.32
C LYS A 23 -0.42 -17.45 -1.57
N ASP A 24 0.70 -17.05 -2.16
CA ASP A 24 0.77 -16.10 -3.27
C ASP A 24 0.46 -16.74 -4.64
N PRO A 25 -0.44 -16.14 -5.44
CA PRO A 25 -0.51 -16.32 -6.89
C PRO A 25 -0.04 -15.04 -7.59
N GLN A 26 1.10 -15.10 -8.27
CA GLN A 26 1.68 -13.96 -8.98
C GLN A 26 1.24 -13.92 -10.44
N GLY A 27 0.70 -12.79 -10.88
CA GLY A 27 0.52 -12.45 -12.29
C GLY A 27 -0.03 -11.04 -12.45
N ASN A 28 0.64 -10.19 -13.20
CA ASN A 28 0.06 -8.99 -13.78
C ASN A 28 0.72 -8.72 -15.13
N GLY A 29 -0.09 -8.48 -16.17
CA GLY A 29 0.34 -8.00 -17.48
C GLY A 29 -0.12 -6.55 -17.71
N THR A 30 0.39 -5.94 -18.79
CA THR A 30 -0.32 -5.10 -19.79
C THR A 30 0.63 -4.10 -20.48
N GLU A 31 0.63 -4.13 -21.84
CA GLU A 31 1.17 -3.17 -22.83
C GLU A 31 0.09 -2.08 -23.13
N GLU A 32 0.24 -0.94 -23.79
CA GLU A 32 0.96 -0.53 -25.00
C GLU A 32 0.90 1.02 -25.16
N SER A 33 1.75 1.53 -26.05
CA SER A 33 1.92 2.87 -26.68
C SER A 33 0.66 3.58 -27.23
N SER A 34 0.61 4.80 -27.81
CA SER A 34 1.50 5.49 -28.77
C SER A 34 1.05 6.95 -29.04
N LEU A 35 2.04 7.83 -29.27
CA LEU A 35 2.17 8.95 -30.22
C LEU A 35 0.93 9.76 -30.71
N GLY A 36 0.92 11.08 -30.43
CA GLY A 36 -0.04 12.06 -30.97
C GLY A 36 0.56 13.48 -31.10
N GLU A 37 1.49 13.65 -32.03
CA GLU A 37 2.11 14.94 -32.38
C GLU A 37 1.27 15.71 -33.43
N ALA A 38 1.42 17.06 -33.45
CA ALA A 38 1.38 17.92 -34.66
C ALA A 38 0.18 18.86 -34.99
N TRP A 39 -0.72 19.24 -34.08
CA TRP A 39 -1.73 20.31 -34.36
C TRP A 39 -1.71 21.54 -33.43
N ALA A 40 -0.63 21.75 -32.68
CA ALA A 40 -0.64 22.54 -31.45
C ALA A 40 0.16 23.87 -31.51
N GLN A 41 0.19 24.56 -32.66
CA GLN A 41 1.01 25.75 -32.97
C GLN A 41 0.79 27.06 -32.15
N VAL A 42 -0.34 27.74 -32.41
CA VAL A 42 -0.45 29.22 -32.24
C VAL A 42 -1.60 29.65 -31.30
N LYS A 43 -2.54 28.75 -30.97
CA LYS A 43 -3.45 28.91 -29.82
C LYS A 43 -2.86 28.38 -28.51
N LEU A 44 -1.67 27.78 -28.60
CA LEU A 44 -1.05 27.03 -27.52
C LEU A 44 -0.22 27.83 -26.54
N ALA A 45 0.18 29.06 -26.82
CA ALA A 45 1.10 29.77 -25.92
C ALA A 45 0.42 30.13 -24.58
N ASP A 46 -0.77 30.74 -24.65
CA ASP A 46 -1.57 31.08 -23.47
C ASP A 46 -2.09 29.81 -22.76
N GLU A 47 -2.52 28.82 -23.54
CA GLU A 47 -2.96 27.52 -23.04
C GLU A 47 -1.80 26.77 -22.36
N ALA A 48 -0.61 26.75 -22.95
CA ALA A 48 0.59 26.14 -22.39
C ALA A 48 1.04 26.83 -21.10
N GLU A 49 0.89 28.16 -21.00
CA GLU A 49 1.18 28.88 -19.76
C GLU A 49 0.21 28.47 -18.63
N VAL A 50 -1.08 28.30 -18.94
CA VAL A 50 -2.07 27.79 -17.99
C VAL A 50 -1.73 26.36 -17.57
N HIS A 51 -1.39 25.48 -18.52
CA HIS A 51 -0.97 24.11 -18.22
C HIS A 51 0.33 24.06 -17.41
N LEU A 52 1.27 24.97 -17.65
CA LEU A 52 2.51 25.07 -16.90
C LEU A 52 2.26 25.52 -15.45
N LYS A 53 1.38 26.51 -15.25
CA LYS A 53 0.97 26.96 -13.90
C LYS A 53 0.18 25.87 -13.17
N PHE A 54 -0.70 25.17 -13.88
CA PHE A 54 -1.48 24.08 -13.32
C PHE A 54 -0.60 22.88 -12.95
N SER A 55 0.37 22.50 -13.79
CA SER A 55 1.31 21.43 -13.49
C SER A 55 2.23 21.79 -12.31
N ALA A 56 2.68 23.04 -12.22
CA ALA A 56 3.41 23.53 -11.05
C ALA A 56 2.57 23.44 -9.75
N LYS A 57 1.26 23.70 -9.85
CA LYS A 57 0.33 23.59 -8.73
C LYS A 57 0.05 22.13 -8.34
N LEU A 58 -0.17 21.24 -9.30
CA LEU A 58 -0.29 19.81 -9.05
C LEU A 58 0.97 19.24 -8.37
N HIS A 59 2.14 19.60 -8.88
CA HIS A 59 3.39 19.12 -8.29
C HIS A 59 3.58 19.64 -6.86
N SER A 60 3.27 20.92 -6.59
CA SER A 60 3.46 21.51 -5.26
C SER A 60 2.40 21.10 -4.23
N GLU A 61 1.13 21.04 -4.61
CA GLU A 61 0.02 20.81 -3.69
C GLU A 61 -0.36 19.33 -3.58
N VAL A 62 -0.19 18.55 -4.65
CA VAL A 62 -0.62 17.14 -4.71
C VAL A 62 0.58 16.21 -4.58
N GLU A 63 1.54 16.31 -5.49
CA GLU A 63 2.65 15.35 -5.56
C GLU A 63 3.55 15.43 -4.33
N LYS A 64 4.00 16.63 -3.93
CA LYS A 64 4.78 16.81 -2.70
C LYS A 64 4.01 16.37 -1.45
N SER A 65 2.72 16.72 -1.35
CA SER A 65 1.89 16.32 -0.21
C SER A 65 1.78 14.80 -0.10
N LEU A 66 1.56 14.11 -1.22
CA LEU A 66 1.48 12.65 -1.26
C LEU A 66 2.83 11.99 -0.97
N MET A 67 3.92 12.53 -1.52
CA MET A 67 5.27 11.99 -1.33
C MET A 67 5.71 12.12 0.13
N ASN A 68 5.51 13.30 0.73
CA ASN A 68 5.82 13.56 2.13
C ASN A 68 4.94 12.72 3.07
N PHE A 69 3.66 12.55 2.74
CA PHE A 69 2.77 11.67 3.50
C PHE A 69 3.32 10.23 3.51
N CYS A 70 3.72 9.71 2.36
CA CYS A 70 4.22 8.34 2.19
C CYS A 70 5.66 8.12 2.67
N GLU A 71 6.40 9.17 3.02
CA GLU A 71 7.87 9.15 3.20
C GLU A 71 8.32 8.15 4.29
N ASN A 72 7.57 8.09 5.40
CA ASN A 72 7.91 7.22 6.53
C ASN A 72 7.19 5.87 6.51
N PHE A 73 6.15 5.70 5.68
CA PHE A 73 5.29 4.51 5.68
C PHE A 73 6.08 3.22 5.49
N LYS A 74 7.08 3.23 4.61
CA LYS A 74 7.90 2.03 4.34
C LYS A 74 8.70 1.61 5.57
N LYS A 75 9.22 2.57 6.34
CA LYS A 75 9.98 2.31 7.56
C LYS A 75 9.06 1.83 8.67
N ASP A 76 7.94 2.51 8.88
CA ASP A 76 7.01 2.20 9.96
C ASP A 76 6.31 0.86 9.74
N ARG A 77 5.93 0.54 8.50
CA ARG A 77 5.38 -0.77 8.15
C ARG A 77 6.36 -1.90 8.46
N LYS A 78 7.64 -1.74 8.08
CA LYS A 78 8.69 -2.72 8.42
C LYS A 78 8.88 -2.87 9.93
N LYS A 79 8.77 -1.78 10.69
CA LYS A 79 8.87 -1.81 12.16
C LYS A 79 7.71 -2.59 12.76
N CYS A 80 6.47 -2.36 12.28
CA CYS A 80 5.30 -3.12 12.69
C CYS A 80 5.43 -4.60 12.34
N ASP A 81 5.84 -4.93 11.12
CA ASP A 81 6.04 -6.31 10.67
C ASP A 81 7.07 -7.03 11.54
N HIS A 82 8.21 -6.38 11.83
CA HIS A 82 9.26 -6.94 12.68
C HIS A 82 8.75 -7.20 14.10
N HIS A 83 8.00 -6.26 14.68
CA HIS A 83 7.44 -6.42 16.02
C HIS A 83 6.50 -7.64 16.11
N ILE A 84 5.61 -7.82 15.12
CA ILE A 84 4.72 -8.99 15.06
C ILE A 84 5.52 -10.29 14.85
N ALA A 85 6.55 -10.26 13.99
CA ALA A 85 7.41 -11.42 13.76
C ALA A 85 8.14 -11.87 15.04
N ASP A 86 8.62 -10.92 15.85
CA ASP A 86 9.27 -11.21 17.14
C ASP A 86 8.30 -11.88 18.11
N LEU A 87 7.06 -11.40 18.20
CA LEU A 87 6.01 -12.03 19.02
C LEU A 87 5.69 -13.44 18.54
N ARG A 88 5.59 -13.66 17.22
CA ARG A 88 5.40 -15.01 16.64
C ARG A 88 6.58 -15.94 16.98
N LYS A 89 7.82 -15.43 16.94
CA LYS A 89 9.02 -16.21 17.32
C LYS A 89 9.02 -16.57 18.80
N GLN A 90 8.63 -15.65 19.68
CA GLN A 90 8.48 -15.94 21.10
C GLN A 90 7.42 -17.02 21.35
N LEU A 91 6.28 -16.93 20.66
CA LEU A 91 5.21 -17.94 20.75
C LEU A 91 5.73 -19.33 20.30
N ALA A 92 6.42 -19.40 19.17
CA ALA A 92 7.02 -20.65 18.69
C ALA A 92 8.04 -21.24 19.68
N SER A 93 8.85 -20.40 20.31
CA SER A 93 9.81 -20.85 21.35
C SER A 93 9.12 -21.42 22.58
N ARG A 94 7.98 -20.83 23.01
CA ARG A 94 7.18 -21.35 24.13
C ARG A 94 6.53 -22.67 23.76
N TYR A 95 5.94 -22.76 22.58
CA TYR A 95 5.35 -23.99 22.06
C TYR A 95 6.38 -25.14 22.04
N ALA A 96 7.59 -24.89 21.52
CA ALA A 96 8.67 -25.87 21.52
C ALA A 96 9.17 -26.27 22.93
N SER A 97 9.05 -25.40 23.93
CA SER A 97 9.36 -25.79 25.33
C SER A 97 8.28 -26.68 25.92
N VAL A 98 7.02 -26.40 25.62
CA VAL A 98 5.88 -27.23 26.04
C VAL A 98 5.97 -28.63 25.42
N GLU A 99 6.30 -28.73 24.13
CA GLU A 99 6.45 -30.03 23.46
C GLU A 99 7.63 -30.88 23.99
N LYS A 100 8.63 -30.24 24.61
CA LYS A 100 9.81 -30.91 25.18
C LYS A 100 9.67 -31.26 26.66
N SER A 101 8.60 -30.81 27.32
CA SER A 101 8.31 -31.07 28.73
C SER A 101 7.45 -32.32 28.88
#